data_AF-A0A241WK52-F1
#
_entry.id   AF-A0A241WK52-F1
#
_cell.length_a   1.000
_cell.length_b   1.000
_cell.length_c   1.000
_cell.angle_alpha   90.00
_cell.angle_beta   90.00
_cell.angle_gamma   90.00
#
_symmetry.space_group_name_H-M   'P 1'
#
loop_
_entity.id
_entity.type
_entity.pdbx_description
1 polymer ?
#
loop_
_entity_poly.entity_id
_entity_poly.type
_entity_poly.pdbx_seq_one_letter_code
_entity_poly.pdbx_strand_id
1 'polypeptide(L)'
;MKLLDIEPKGTKFIHFKLAIAFENWLLNDGYHPKLIKHSALIRFSKTNKPTIEIYSTGKMNEAAQKRYSIFLKQYLRLGKSMIASLKGQSLKMLKVA
;
A
#
# COMPACT_ATOMS: atom_id res chain seq x y z
N MET A 1 21.11 11.22 18.88
CA MET A 1 20.83 10.31 17.75
C MET A 1 20.39 11.16 16.56
N LYS A 2 21.23 11.30 15.54
CA LYS A 2 20.87 12.02 14.30
C LYS A 2 19.87 11.17 13.52
N LEU A 3 18.60 11.58 13.49
CA LEU A 3 17.53 11.05 12.64
C LEU A 3 17.74 11.44 11.16
N LEU A 4 19.00 11.51 10.70
CA LEU A 4 19.34 11.90 9.34
C LEU A 4 19.24 10.66 8.43
N ASP A 5 18.35 10.76 7.45
CA ASP A 5 18.39 10.02 6.19
C ASP A 5 18.17 8.50 6.18
N ILE A 6 17.27 7.98 7.03
CA ILE A 6 16.66 6.67 6.75
C ILE A 6 15.32 6.90 6.03
N GLU A 7 15.35 7.63 4.91
CA GLU A 7 14.23 7.51 3.98
C GLU A 7 14.26 6.08 3.44
N PRO A 8 13.22 5.25 3.65
CA PRO A 8 13.22 3.90 3.13
C PRO A 8 13.19 3.98 1.60
N LYS A 9 14.34 3.79 0.96
CA LYS A 9 14.42 3.48 -0.47
C LYS A 9 13.58 2.22 -0.62
N GLY A 10 12.45 2.33 -1.34
CA GLY A 10 11.43 1.28 -1.39
C GLY A 10 12.04 -0.12 -1.48
N THR A 11 11.57 -1.05 -0.65
CA THR A 11 12.10 -2.41 -0.61
C THR A 11 11.50 -3.24 -1.73
N LYS A 12 12.26 -4.16 -2.33
CA LYS A 12 11.74 -5.09 -3.35
C LYS A 12 10.58 -5.96 -2.83
N PHE A 13 10.49 -6.12 -1.51
CA PHE A 13 9.49 -6.93 -0.82
C PHE A 13 8.74 -6.09 0.20
N ILE A 14 7.43 -6.27 0.28
CA ILE A 14 6.61 -5.70 1.33
C ILE A 14 6.86 -6.44 2.65
N HIS A 15 6.83 -5.71 3.76
CA HIS A 15 6.86 -6.33 5.07
C HIS A 15 5.45 -6.84 5.41
N PHE A 16 5.24 -8.13 5.63
CA PHE A 16 3.91 -8.72 5.80
C PHE A 16 3.07 -8.07 6.91
N LYS A 17 3.68 -7.66 8.03
CA LYS A 17 2.97 -6.92 9.11
C LYS A 17 2.40 -5.56 8.67
N LEU A 18 2.89 -4.99 7.57
CA LEU A 18 2.45 -3.71 7.01
C LEU A 18 1.59 -3.88 5.75
N ALA A 19 1.43 -5.11 5.23
CA ALA A 19 0.72 -5.36 3.98
C ALA A 19 -0.72 -4.85 4.04
N ILE A 20 -1.49 -5.25 5.04
CA ILE A 20 -2.89 -4.82 5.22
C ILE A 20 -3.00 -3.29 5.33
N ALA A 21 -2.08 -2.65 6.05
CA ALA A 21 -2.09 -1.19 6.22
C ALA A 21 -1.77 -0.48 4.90
N PHE A 22 -0.81 -1.00 4.13
CA PHE A 22 -0.45 -0.46 2.83
C PHE A 22 -1.57 -0.66 1.80
N GLU A 23 -2.20 -1.82 1.77
CA GLU A 23 -3.35 -2.09 0.89
C GLU A 23 -4.49 -1.12 1.18
N ASN A 24 -4.88 -0.96 2.45
CA ASN A 24 -5.91 0.01 2.85
C ASN A 24 -5.52 1.46 2.46
N TRP A 25 -4.24 1.80 2.57
CA TRP A 25 -3.75 3.11 2.12
C TRP A 25 -3.91 3.32 0.61
N LEU A 26 -3.67 2.28 -0.20
CA LEU A 26 -3.90 2.32 -1.64
C LEU A 26 -5.39 2.45 -1.99
N LEU A 27 -6.26 1.71 -1.28
CA LEU A 27 -7.71 1.78 -1.44
C LEU A 27 -8.23 3.20 -1.15
N ASN A 28 -7.70 3.84 -0.10
CA ASN A 28 -8.09 5.20 0.27
C ASN A 28 -7.51 6.27 -0.67
N ASP A 29 -6.37 6.01 -1.32
CA ASP A 29 -5.91 6.79 -2.48
C ASP A 29 -6.73 6.45 -3.75
N GLY A 30 -7.80 5.65 -3.68
CA GLY A 30 -8.71 5.37 -4.80
C GLY A 30 -8.16 4.37 -5.82
N TYR A 31 -7.19 3.54 -5.45
CA TYR A 31 -6.83 2.38 -6.27
C TYR A 31 -7.87 1.27 -6.12
N HIS A 32 -8.15 0.59 -7.23
CA HIS A 32 -9.05 -0.54 -7.28
C HIS A 32 -8.25 -1.84 -7.32
N PRO A 33 -8.47 -2.78 -6.39
CA PRO A 33 -7.76 -4.05 -6.34
C PRO A 33 -8.38 -5.06 -7.31
N LYS A 34 -7.54 -5.90 -7.92
CA LYS A 34 -7.93 -7.06 -8.72
C LYS A 34 -6.97 -8.21 -8.43
N LEU A 35 -7.50 -9.32 -7.95
CA LEU A 35 -6.73 -10.55 -7.75
C LEU A 35 -6.47 -11.22 -9.11
N ILE A 36 -5.20 -11.48 -9.43
CA ILE A 36 -4.78 -12.19 -10.63
C ILE A 36 -4.32 -13.60 -10.21
N LYS A 37 -5.26 -14.56 -10.28
CA LYS A 37 -5.08 -15.91 -9.73
C LYS A 37 -3.90 -16.67 -10.35
N HIS A 38 -3.74 -16.63 -11.67
CA HIS A 38 -2.70 -17.39 -12.37
C HIS A 38 -1.27 -16.94 -12.06
N SER A 39 -1.09 -15.67 -11.67
CA SER A 39 0.22 -15.11 -11.29
C SER A 39 0.38 -14.94 -9.78
N ALA A 40 -0.61 -15.41 -9.00
CA ALA A 40 -0.67 -15.26 -7.54
C ALA A 40 -0.28 -13.85 -7.06
N LEU A 41 -0.91 -12.81 -7.62
CA LEU A 41 -0.65 -11.40 -7.28
C LEU A 41 -1.95 -10.60 -7.14
N ILE A 42 -1.87 -9.50 -6.40
CA ILE A 42 -2.91 -8.46 -6.35
C ILE A 42 -2.42 -7.28 -7.18
N ARG A 43 -3.26 -6.85 -8.13
CA ARG A 43 -3.03 -5.70 -8.98
C ARG A 43 -3.93 -4.55 -8.54
N PHE A 44 -3.36 -3.40 -8.26
CA PHE A 44 -4.06 -2.17 -7.92
C PHE A 44 -3.97 -1.20 -9.10
N SER A 45 -5.12 -0.75 -9.60
CA SER A 45 -5.22 0.18 -10.74
C SER A 45 -5.96 1.47 -10.39
N LYS A 46 -5.52 2.60 -10.93
CA LYS A 46 -6.16 3.91 -10.84
C LYS A 46 -5.94 4.64 -12.16
N THR A 47 -6.97 5.32 -12.67
CA THR A 47 -6.91 6.06 -13.95
C THR A 47 -5.72 7.02 -13.97
N ASN A 48 -4.95 7.03 -15.07
CA ASN A 48 -3.76 7.87 -15.26
C ASN A 48 -2.65 7.68 -14.20
N LYS A 49 -2.63 6.56 -13.48
CA LYS A 49 -1.57 6.21 -12.54
C LYS A 49 -0.95 4.86 -12.90
N PRO A 50 0.35 4.65 -12.59
CA PRO A 50 0.99 3.36 -12.79
C PRO A 50 0.29 2.25 -12.01
N THR A 51 0.17 1.09 -12.64
CA THR A 51 -0.35 -0.11 -12.00
C THR A 51 0.60 -0.61 -10.92
N ILE A 52 0.05 -0.88 -9.74
CA ILE A 52 0.79 -1.38 -8.58
C ILE A 52 0.53 -2.88 -8.49
N GLU A 53 1.60 -3.67 -8.34
CA GLU A 53 1.49 -5.12 -8.24
C GLU A 53 2.24 -5.63 -7.02
N ILE A 54 1.55 -6.45 -6.23
CA ILE A 54 2.08 -7.12 -5.04
C ILE A 54 1.85 -8.61 -5.23
N TYR A 55 2.94 -9.36 -5.38
CA TYR A 55 2.91 -10.80 -5.49
C TYR A 55 2.65 -11.43 -4.12
N SER A 56 2.06 -12.62 -4.10
CA SER A 56 1.82 -13.41 -2.87
C SER A 56 3.09 -13.67 -2.05
N THR A 57 4.24 -13.74 -2.71
CA THR A 57 5.57 -13.82 -2.07
C THR A 57 6.01 -12.52 -1.39
N GLY A 58 5.21 -11.46 -1.49
CA GLY A 58 5.51 -10.12 -1.02
C GLY A 58 6.35 -9.28 -2.00
N LYS A 59 6.80 -9.84 -3.13
CA LYS A 59 7.55 -9.08 -4.14
C LYS A 59 6.69 -7.96 -4.72
N MET A 60 7.29 -6.79 -4.96
CA MET A 60 6.62 -5.60 -5.47
C MET A 60 7.23 -5.14 -6.80
N ASN A 61 6.39 -4.70 -7.75
CA ASN A 61 6.88 -4.00 -8.94
C ASN A 61 7.41 -2.58 -8.60
N GLU A 62 8.11 -1.92 -9.52
CA GLU A 62 8.73 -0.61 -9.22
C GLU A 62 7.73 0.46 -8.77
N ALA A 63 6.54 0.47 -9.37
CA ALA A 63 5.47 1.39 -8.99
C ALA A 63 5.02 1.17 -7.53
N ALA A 64 4.85 -0.10 -7.14
CA ALA A 64 4.54 -0.51 -5.78
C ALA A 64 5.65 -0.11 -4.80
N GLN A 65 6.92 -0.31 -5.16
CA GLN A 65 8.06 0.08 -4.31
C GLN A 65 8.09 1.59 -4.04
N LYS A 66 7.88 2.41 -5.07
CA LYS A 66 7.81 3.88 -4.94
C LYS A 66 6.67 4.30 -4.01
N ARG A 67 5.49 3.70 -4.18
CA ARG A 67 4.32 3.98 -3.33
C ARG A 67 4.50 3.49 -1.90
N TYR A 68 5.13 2.34 -1.72
CA TYR A 68 5.45 1.79 -0.41
C TYR A 68 6.43 2.70 0.36
N SER A 69 7.44 3.26 -0.31
CA SER A 69 8.33 4.26 0.31
C SER A 69 7.55 5.47 0.85
N ILE A 70 6.62 6.01 0.06
CA ILE A 70 5.77 7.14 0.48
C ILE A 70 4.89 6.74 1.67
N PHE A 71 4.26 5.56 1.61
CA PHE A 71 3.47 5.01 2.71
C PHE A 71 4.32 4.88 3.97
N LEU A 72 5.53 4.32 3.89
CA LEU A 72 6.41 4.16 5.05
C LEU A 72 6.81 5.50 5.66
N LYS A 73 7.10 6.53 4.85
CA LYS A 73 7.36 7.88 5.36
C LYS A 73 6.17 8.44 6.13
N GLN A 74 4.97 8.31 5.59
CA GLN A 74 3.74 8.74 6.28
C GLN A 74 3.50 7.93 7.55
N TYR A 75 3.69 6.61 7.49
CA TYR A 75 3.51 5.69 8.60
C TYR A 75 4.50 5.96 9.76
N LEU A 76 5.77 6.22 9.45
CA LEU A 76 6.78 6.58 10.45
C LEU A 76 6.51 7.95 11.07
N ARG A 77 5.98 8.90 10.29
CA ARG A 77 5.67 10.26 10.77
C ARG A 77 4.40 10.31 11.64
N LEU A 78 3.34 9.60 11.27
CA LEU A 78 2.02 9.70 11.89
C LEU A 78 1.68 8.48 12.78
N GLY A 79 2.37 7.37 12.62
CA GLY A 79 2.22 6.16 13.42
C GLY A 79 0.84 5.52 13.29
N LYS A 80 0.35 4.96 14.41
CA LYS A 80 -0.92 4.21 14.48
C LYS A 80 -2.16 5.07 14.17
N SER A 81 -2.08 6.39 14.34
CA SER A 81 -3.19 7.31 14.07
C SER A 81 -3.59 7.32 12.59
N MET A 82 -2.62 7.17 11.68
CA MET A 82 -2.84 7.02 10.25
C MET A 82 -3.61 5.72 9.95
N ILE A 83 -3.22 4.58 10.53
CA ILE A 83 -3.95 3.32 10.32
C ILE A 83 -5.40 3.42 10.83
N ALA A 84 -5.62 4.10 11.96
CA ALA A 84 -6.95 4.31 12.50
C ALA A 84 -7.85 5.15 11.58
N SER A 85 -7.32 6.18 10.91
CA SER A 85 -8.07 6.96 9.92
C SER A 85 -8.33 6.18 8.63
N LEU A 86 -7.48 5.22 8.27
CA LEU A 86 -7.67 4.40 7.08
C LEU A 86 -8.87 3.43 7.19
N LYS A 87 -9.22 2.95 8.39
CA LYS A 87 -10.37 2.06 8.62
C LYS A 87 -11.73 2.71 8.35
N GLY A 88 -11.82 4.05 8.29
CA GLY A 88 -13.08 4.77 8.11
C GLY A 88 -13.69 4.72 6.71
N GLN A 89 -12.91 4.37 5.67
CA GLN A 89 -13.39 4.35 4.27
C GLN A 89 -13.75 2.94 3.75
N SER A 90 -13.09 1.89 4.25
CA SER A 90 -13.39 0.49 3.90
C SER A 90 -14.86 0.10 4.18
N LEU A 91 -15.45 0.61 5.27
CA LEU A 91 -16.83 0.31 5.67
C LEU A 91 -17.89 1.01 4.81
N LYS A 92 -17.54 2.08 4.09
CA LYS A 92 -18.50 2.80 3.22
C LYS A 92 -18.66 2.14 1.85
N MET A 93 -17.62 1.45 1.34
CA MET A 93 -17.72 0.75 0.05
C MET A 93 -18.51 -0.57 0.11
N LEU A 94 -18.70 -1.14 1.31
CA LEU A 94 -19.51 -2.36 1.53
C LEU A 94 -21.02 -2.10 1.65
N LYS A 95 -21.46 -0.84 1.67
CA LYS A 95 -22.88 -0.46 1.80
C LYS A 95 -23.52 0.08 0.51
N VAL A 96 -22.78 0.07 -0.61
CA VAL A 96 -23.33 0.45 -1.92
C VAL A 96 -23.19 -0.75 -2.84
N ALA A 97 -24.05 -1.74 -2.61
CA ALA A 97 -24.34 -2.85 -3.52
C ALA A 97 -25.87 -2.96 -3.60
#